data_AF-A0A3N4VZQ8-F1
#
_entry.id   AF-A0A3N4VZQ8-F1
#
_cell.length_a   1.000
_cell.length_b   1.000
_cell.length_c   1.000
_cell.angle_alpha   90.00
_cell.angle_beta   90.00
_cell.angle_gamma   90.00
#
_symmetry.space_group_name_H-M   'P 1'
#
loop_
_entity.id
_entity.type
_entity.pdbx_description
1 polymer ?
#
loop_
_entity_poly.entity_id
_entity_poly.type
_entity_poly.pdbx_seq_one_letter_code
_entity_poly.pdbx_strand_id
1 'polypeptide(L)'
;MSQQFVFWRTSEQLDARAVYEALMEGEPVAGLDLLDLAAAEQALIGAFSDWTVEARRADGGEQTILFSPDQRASIDAGYSPESVTVSCSWMSGEQYNLVIQAMATLQLPLYDPQIDERFDSVPI
;
A
#
# COMPACT_ATOMS: atom_id res chain seq x y z
N MET A 1 -13.07 5.27 -11.10
CA MET A 1 -13.03 4.00 -10.35
C MET A 1 -11.89 4.10 -9.36
N SER A 2 -12.08 3.64 -8.12
CA SER A 2 -11.05 3.70 -7.07
C SER A 2 -10.90 2.32 -6.43
N GLN A 3 -9.66 1.89 -6.23
CA GLN A 3 -9.30 0.65 -5.53
C GLN A 3 -8.42 1.02 -4.34
N GLN A 4 -8.56 0.31 -3.22
CA GLN A 4 -7.69 0.47 -2.06
C GLN A 4 -6.98 -0.85 -1.80
N PHE A 5 -5.69 -0.78 -1.50
CA PHE A 5 -4.91 -1.93 -1.08
C PHE A 5 -4.27 -1.64 0.26
N VAL A 6 -4.25 -2.63 1.15
CA VAL A 6 -3.61 -2.50 2.46
C VAL A 6 -2.57 -3.59 2.60
N PHE A 7 -1.37 -3.22 3.03
CA PHE A 7 -0.22 -4.11 3.11
C PHE A 7 0.29 -4.15 4.54
N TRP A 8 0.40 -5.36 5.09
CA TRP A 8 1.00 -5.60 6.40
C TRP A 8 1.56 -7.02 6.47
N ARG A 9 2.52 -7.21 7.38
CA ARG A 9 3.16 -8.49 7.63
C ARG A 9 2.92 -8.92 9.08
N THR A 10 2.70 -10.21 9.26
CA THR A 10 2.58 -10.87 10.56
C THR A 10 3.04 -12.31 10.42
N SER A 11 3.52 -12.89 11.51
CA SER A 11 3.78 -14.34 11.63
C SER A 11 2.65 -15.07 12.39
N GLU A 12 1.65 -14.32 12.87
CA GLU A 12 0.53 -14.83 13.63
C GLU A 12 -0.68 -15.09 12.73
N GLN A 13 -1.57 -15.99 13.17
CA GLN A 13 -2.84 -16.21 12.51
C GLN A 13 -3.87 -15.19 13.04
N LEU A 14 -3.97 -14.06 12.35
CA LEU A 14 -4.91 -12.98 12.68
C LEU A 14 -6.10 -12.97 11.73
N ASP A 15 -7.25 -12.51 12.22
CA ASP A 15 -8.41 -12.24 11.36
C ASP A 15 -8.12 -11.01 10.50
N ALA A 16 -7.98 -11.19 9.18
CA ALA A 16 -7.51 -10.15 8.29
C ALA A 16 -8.46 -8.94 8.23
N ARG A 17 -9.76 -9.18 8.36
CA ARG A 17 -10.76 -8.11 8.37
C ARG A 17 -10.67 -7.28 9.64
N ALA A 18 -10.57 -7.93 10.81
CA ALA A 18 -10.42 -7.23 12.07
C ALA A 18 -9.11 -6.40 12.11
N VAL A 19 -8.02 -6.95 11.55
CA VAL A 19 -6.76 -6.20 11.39
C VAL A 19 -6.97 -4.97 10.51
N TYR A 20 -7.63 -5.11 9.35
CA TYR A 20 -7.93 -4.00 8.47
C TYR A 20 -8.75 -2.91 9.17
N GLU A 21 -9.84 -3.29 9.85
CA GLU A 21 -10.72 -2.35 10.55
C GLU A 21 -9.93 -1.55 11.61
N ALA A 22 -9.12 -2.22 12.43
CA ALA A 22 -8.26 -1.57 13.43
C ALA A 22 -7.23 -0.60 12.80
N LEU A 23 -6.57 -1.03 11.72
CA LEU A 23 -5.61 -0.18 11.00
C LEU A 23 -6.27 1.08 10.40
N MET A 24 -7.52 0.98 9.92
CA MET A 24 -8.27 2.13 9.39
C MET A 24 -8.73 3.09 10.49
N GLU A 25 -8.93 2.62 11.71
CA GLU A 25 -9.23 3.45 12.88
C GLU A 25 -7.97 4.02 13.55
N GLY A 26 -6.78 3.64 13.07
CA GLY A 26 -5.50 4.06 13.64
C GLY A 26 -5.17 3.37 14.96
N GLU A 27 -5.80 2.22 15.23
CA GLU A 27 -5.55 1.43 16.42
C GLU A 27 -4.35 0.49 16.21
N PRO A 28 -3.45 0.36 17.21
CA PRO A 28 -2.32 -0.56 17.12
C PRO A 28 -2.80 -2.01 17.15
N VAL A 29 -2.20 -2.86 16.34
CA VAL A 29 -2.58 -4.28 16.24
C VAL A 29 -1.43 -5.15 16.72
N ALA A 30 -1.62 -5.80 17.87
CA ALA A 30 -0.64 -6.74 18.40
C ALA A 30 -0.38 -7.88 17.40
N GLY A 31 0.91 -8.20 17.19
CA GLY A 31 1.34 -9.26 16.28
C GLY A 31 1.66 -8.79 14.86
N LEU A 32 1.48 -7.50 14.54
CA LEU A 32 1.99 -6.92 13.29
C LEU A 32 3.47 -6.56 13.39
N ASP A 33 4.19 -6.78 12.29
CA ASP A 33 5.59 -6.38 12.18
C ASP A 33 5.70 -4.88 11.90
N LEU A 34 6.75 -4.25 12.45
CA LEU A 34 7.12 -2.90 12.05
C LEU A 34 7.71 -2.90 10.63
N LEU A 35 7.30 -1.90 9.85
CA LEU A 35 7.67 -1.76 8.45
C LEU A 35 8.80 -0.75 8.26
N ASP A 36 9.64 -0.99 7.24
CA ASP A 36 10.55 0.02 6.72
C ASP A 36 9.78 0.94 5.75
N LEU A 37 9.25 2.03 6.28
CA LEU A 37 8.43 2.98 5.52
C LEU A 37 9.22 3.69 4.41
N ALA A 38 10.54 3.84 4.56
CA ALA A 38 11.37 4.43 3.52
C ALA A 38 11.54 3.45 2.35
N ALA A 39 11.75 2.16 2.64
CA ALA A 39 11.80 1.13 1.60
C ALA A 39 10.46 1.00 0.86
N ALA A 40 9.33 1.02 1.57
CA ALA A 40 8.00 0.97 0.97
C ALA A 40 7.75 2.16 0.04
N GLU A 41 8.00 3.39 0.51
CA GLU A 41 7.86 4.58 -0.33
C GLU A 41 8.77 4.53 -1.57
N GLN A 42 10.02 4.09 -1.42
CA GLN A 42 10.95 3.97 -2.54
C GLN A 42 10.53 2.90 -3.55
N ALA A 43 10.03 1.75 -3.09
CA ALA A 43 9.54 0.69 -3.98
C ALA A 43 8.34 1.18 -4.80
N LEU A 44 7.39 1.87 -4.16
CA LEU A 44 6.22 2.43 -4.85
C LEU A 44 6.61 3.48 -5.88
N ILE A 45 7.42 4.47 -5.51
CA ILE A 45 7.88 5.51 -6.46
C ILE A 45 8.68 4.88 -7.60
N GLY A 46 9.53 3.90 -7.31
CA GLY A 46 10.33 3.20 -8.32
C GLY A 46 9.48 2.44 -9.34
N ALA A 47 8.38 1.83 -8.91
CA ALA A 47 7.45 1.13 -9.79
C ALA A 47 6.72 2.07 -10.76
N PHE A 48 6.60 3.36 -10.42
CA PHE A 48 5.95 4.40 -11.21
C PHE A 48 6.93 5.53 -11.55
N SER A 49 8.12 5.17 -12.04
CA SER A 49 9.22 6.11 -12.27
C SER A 49 8.93 7.24 -13.29
N ASP A 50 7.92 7.08 -14.14
CA ASP A 50 7.45 8.08 -15.10
C ASP A 50 6.32 8.96 -14.55
N TRP A 51 5.78 8.66 -13.37
CA TRP A 51 4.73 9.44 -12.72
C TRP A 51 5.32 10.63 -11.97
N THR A 52 4.53 11.70 -11.88
CA THR A 52 4.93 12.88 -11.11
C THR A 52 4.65 12.63 -9.63
N VAL A 53 5.67 12.77 -8.79
CA VAL A 53 5.54 12.75 -7.34
C VAL A 53 5.16 14.16 -6.87
N GLU A 54 3.93 14.35 -6.41
CA GLU A 54 3.43 15.65 -5.94
C GLU A 54 3.74 15.86 -4.45
N ALA A 55 3.69 14.79 -3.65
CA ALA A 55 4.00 14.82 -2.23
C ALA A 55 4.77 13.57 -1.83
N ARG A 56 5.65 13.72 -0.83
CA ARG A 56 6.39 12.63 -0.20
C ARG A 56 6.25 12.68 1.30
N ARG A 57 6.29 11.51 1.93
CA ARG A 57 6.40 11.40 3.38
C ARG A 57 7.71 12.00 3.88
N ALA A 58 8.80 11.77 3.13
CA ALA A 58 10.13 12.27 3.46
C ALA A 58 10.22 13.81 3.55
N ASP A 59 9.31 14.54 2.89
CA ASP A 59 9.29 16.01 2.86
C ASP A 59 8.47 16.61 4.03
N GLY A 60 8.12 15.79 5.03
CA GLY A 60 7.37 16.20 6.22
C GLY A 60 5.85 15.95 6.13
N GLY A 61 5.38 15.30 5.06
CA GLY A 61 4.01 14.82 4.94
C GLY A 61 3.80 13.43 5.56
N GLU A 62 2.55 13.00 5.65
CA GLU A 62 2.16 11.64 6.12
C GLU A 62 1.89 10.67 4.95
N GLN A 63 1.86 11.20 3.71
CA GLN A 63 1.46 10.48 2.51
C GLN A 63 2.44 10.70 1.35
N THR A 64 2.42 9.78 0.40
CA THR A 64 3.06 9.92 -0.91
C THR A 64 1.97 9.99 -1.97
N ILE A 65 1.97 11.06 -2.77
CA ILE A 65 0.97 11.27 -3.83
C ILE A 65 1.66 11.27 -5.19
N LEU A 66 1.18 10.43 -6.10
CA LEU A 66 1.67 10.34 -7.47
C LEU A 66 0.54 10.59 -8.47
N PHE A 67 0.87 11.23 -9.59
CA PHE A 67 -0.04 11.42 -10.73
C PHE A 67 0.57 10.87 -12.01
N SER A 68 -0.28 10.23 -12.82
CA SER A 68 0.10 9.75 -14.14
C SER A 68 0.56 10.90 -15.04
N PRO A 69 1.36 10.64 -16.09
CA PRO A 69 1.83 11.67 -17.01
C PRO A 69 0.70 12.52 -17.65
N ASP A 70 -0.49 11.94 -17.82
CA ASP A 70 -1.67 12.61 -18.36
C ASP A 70 -2.60 13.21 -17.27
N GLN A 71 -2.21 13.13 -16.00
CA GLN A 71 -2.94 13.56 -14.80
C GLN A 71 -4.35 12.98 -14.64
N ARG A 72 -4.64 11.83 -15.26
CA ARG A 72 -5.95 11.18 -15.14
C ARG A 72 -6.01 10.17 -14.01
N ALA A 73 -4.88 9.53 -13.71
CA ALA A 73 -4.76 8.53 -12.67
C ALA A 73 -3.88 9.04 -11.54
N SER A 74 -4.15 8.57 -10.33
CA SER A 74 -3.39 8.95 -9.16
C SER A 74 -3.26 7.82 -8.15
N ILE A 75 -2.19 7.91 -7.37
CA ILE A 75 -1.92 7.07 -6.20
C ILE A 75 -1.83 8.00 -5.00
N ASP A 76 -2.54 7.65 -3.93
CA ASP A 76 -2.37 8.23 -2.60
C ASP A 76 -1.99 7.11 -1.63
N ALA A 77 -0.75 7.13 -1.17
CA ALA A 77 -0.20 6.14 -0.26
C ALA A 77 -0.01 6.72 1.15
N GLY A 78 -0.70 6.15 2.13
CA GLY A 78 -0.53 6.43 3.55
C GLY A 78 0.34 5.37 4.24
N TYR A 79 1.03 5.79 5.29
CA TYR A 79 1.98 4.95 6.01
C TYR A 79 1.71 5.00 7.51
N SER A 80 1.67 3.84 8.14
CA SER A 80 1.75 3.67 9.59
C SER A 80 2.95 2.80 9.92
N PRO A 81 3.42 2.73 11.19
CA PRO A 81 4.50 1.82 11.55
C PRO A 81 4.25 0.34 11.18
N GLU A 82 2.99 -0.08 11.07
CA GLU A 82 2.58 -1.49 10.89
C GLU A 82 1.96 -1.77 9.51
N SER A 83 1.64 -0.74 8.73
CA SER A 83 0.91 -0.89 7.48
C SER A 83 1.22 0.19 6.43
N VAL A 84 1.00 -0.19 5.16
CA VAL A 84 0.95 0.75 4.03
C VAL A 84 -0.45 0.65 3.42
N THR A 85 -1.11 1.79 3.24
CA THR A 85 -2.41 1.87 2.56
C THR A 85 -2.21 2.58 1.23
N VAL A 86 -2.68 2.01 0.12
CA VAL A 86 -2.54 2.60 -1.20
C VAL A 86 -3.91 2.74 -1.86
N SER A 87 -4.36 3.97 -2.05
CA SER A 87 -5.58 4.31 -2.77
C SER A 87 -5.24 4.67 -4.21
N CYS A 88 -5.83 3.93 -5.15
CA CYS A 88 -5.54 4.01 -6.57
C CYS A 88 -6.76 4.54 -7.33
N SER A 89 -6.65 5.67 -8.01
CA SER A 89 -7.75 6.30 -8.75
C SER A 89 -7.52 6.23 -10.26
N TRP A 90 -8.53 5.76 -11.00
CA TRP A 90 -8.57 5.71 -12.47
C TRP A 90 -7.42 4.93 -13.13
N MET A 91 -6.83 3.99 -12.39
CA MET A 91 -5.76 3.11 -12.85
C MET A 91 -6.30 1.86 -13.54
N SER A 92 -5.47 1.25 -14.40
CA SER A 92 -5.75 -0.06 -15.01
C SER A 92 -5.36 -1.21 -14.08
N GLY A 93 -5.85 -2.42 -14.38
CA GLY A 93 -5.44 -3.63 -13.65
C GLY A 93 -3.94 -3.92 -13.70
N GLU A 94 -3.28 -3.58 -14.82
CA GLU A 94 -1.82 -3.70 -14.95
C GLU A 94 -1.10 -2.74 -13.99
N GLN A 95 -1.61 -1.51 -13.85
CA GLN A 95 -1.07 -0.54 -12.89
C GLN A 95 -1.34 -0.97 -11.44
N TYR A 96 -2.50 -1.56 -11.13
CA TYR A 96 -2.72 -2.17 -9.81
C TYR A 96 -1.69 -3.26 -9.50
N ASN A 97 -1.38 -4.11 -10.48
CA ASN A 97 -0.37 -5.16 -10.31
C ASN A 97 1.01 -4.59 -10.01
N LEU A 98 1.39 -3.44 -10.58
CA LEU A 98 2.66 -2.78 -10.25
C LEU A 98 2.72 -2.34 -8.78
N VAL A 99 1.63 -1.80 -8.22
CA VAL A 99 1.55 -1.47 -6.77
C VAL A 99 1.75 -2.73 -5.94
N ILE A 100 1.01 -3.79 -6.26
CA ILE A 100 1.06 -5.06 -5.52
C ILE A 100 2.46 -5.67 -5.59
N GLN A 101 3.08 -5.69 -6.77
CA GLN A 101 4.44 -6.20 -6.97
C GLN A 101 5.47 -5.38 -6.19
N ALA A 102 5.37 -4.05 -6.19
CA ALA A 102 6.27 -3.18 -5.45
C ALA A 102 6.30 -3.55 -3.96
N MET A 103 5.13 -3.73 -3.34
CA MET A 103 5.03 -4.15 -1.93
C MET A 103 5.46 -5.61 -1.72
N ALA A 104 5.15 -6.50 -2.67
CA ALA A 104 5.56 -7.90 -2.60
C ALA A 104 7.09 -8.08 -2.59
N THR A 105 7.86 -7.19 -3.26
CA THR A 105 9.33 -7.21 -3.18
C THR A 105 9.88 -7.02 -1.77
N LEU A 106 9.07 -6.41 -0.89
CA LEU A 106 9.39 -6.17 0.52
C LEU A 106 8.75 -7.23 1.44
N GLN A 107 8.19 -8.30 0.87
CA GLN A 107 7.48 -9.34 1.59
C GLN A 107 6.31 -8.78 2.41
N LEU A 108 5.58 -7.82 1.85
CA LEU A 108 4.36 -7.26 2.45
C LEU A 108 3.13 -7.85 1.74
N PRO A 109 2.47 -8.85 2.35
CA PRO A 109 1.21 -9.38 1.87
C PRO A 109 0.15 -8.30 1.63
N LEU A 110 -0.65 -8.52 0.59
CA LEU A 110 -1.80 -7.69 0.26
C LEU A 110 -3.03 -8.14 1.05
N TYR A 111 -3.83 -7.19 1.46
CA TYR A 111 -5.25 -7.36 1.73
C TYR A 111 -6.06 -6.43 0.83
N ASP A 112 -7.07 -7.01 0.18
CA ASP A 112 -8.00 -6.33 -0.71
C ASP A 112 -9.37 -6.19 0.00
N PRO A 113 -9.72 -4.99 0.52
CA PRO A 113 -10.98 -4.76 1.21
C PRO A 113 -12.20 -4.80 0.28
N GLN A 114 -12.03 -4.73 -1.05
CA GLN A 114 -13.16 -4.80 -1.98
C GLN A 114 -13.71 -6.22 -2.12
N ILE A 115 -12.88 -7.22 -1.84
CA ILE A 115 -13.27 -8.64 -1.86
C ILE A 115 -13.11 -9.34 -0.50
N ASP A 116 -12.66 -8.63 0.53
CA ASP A 116 -12.46 -9.15 1.90
C ASP A 116 -11.47 -10.34 1.91
N GLU A 117 -10.36 -10.20 1.16
CA GLU A 117 -9.38 -11.28 0.98
C GLU A 117 -7.94 -10.82 1.24
N ARG A 118 -7.19 -11.67 1.95
CA ARG A 118 -5.75 -11.51 2.20
C ARG A 118 -4.95 -12.50 1.35
N PHE A 119 -3.87 -12.00 0.75
CA PHE A 119 -2.94 -12.75 -0.09
C PHE A 119 -1.57 -12.81 0.58
N ASP A 120 -1.36 -13.81 1.44
CA ASP A 120 -0.09 -14.04 2.17
C ASP A 120 1.07 -14.48 1.27
N SER A 121 0.77 -14.95 0.06
CA SER A 121 1.76 -15.29 -0.96
C SER A 121 1.32 -14.72 -2.30
N VAL A 122 2.08 -13.74 -2.82
CA VAL A 122 1.96 -13.34 -4.22
C VAL A 122 2.99 -14.18 -5.00
N PRO A 123 2.59 -14.97 -6.01
CA PRO A 123 3.55 -15.66 -6.86
C PRO A 123 4.40 -14.59 -7.59
N ILE A 124 5.70 -14.59 -7.29
CA ILE A 124 6.71 -13.70 -7.89
C ILE A 124 7.18 -14.28 -9.22
#